data_AF-A0A524PKX9-F1
#
_entry.id   AF-A0A524PKX9-F1
#
_cell.length_a   1.000
_cell.length_b   1.000
_cell.length_c   1.000
_cell.angle_alpha   90.00
_cell.angle_beta   90.00
_cell.angle_gamma   90.00
#
_symmetry.space_group_name_H-M   'P 1'
#
loop_
_entity.id
_entity.type
_entity.pdbx_description
1 polymer ?
#
loop_
_entity_poly.entity_id
_entity_poly.type
_entity_poly.pdbx_seq_one_letter_code
_entity_poly.pdbx_strand_id
1 'polypeptide(L)'
;MQTQHGDLLAETPQRLPVLLSAFAAGILLAISLDLDQQGLASTLSRASGALAAVYLAVILLSLLSRSISNRLTGVLHRLSSWLGISLTGTWVLFSGIGCTATGSLAAGGGPRVLNQLSLPLWILGVVLVVLGLRSIEPTSRETSASSTQILALILIISLGWYLRTVDLETMPYVLSGDEGSAGLVGWEFVEGTRDNLLGLGWFSFPALYFWLLSLGQSIFGRSVYAIRLFSAIAGTLTIAATYWGGKLLFNRNVGLMAGAWLATLHMHVFFSRVAYNNVFDGFFLILAIALLYRG
;
A
#
# COMPACT_ATOMS: atom_id res chain seq x y z
N MET A 1 33.87 -12.13 38.21
CA MET A 1 33.62 -10.70 37.94
C MET A 1 32.47 -10.60 36.97
N GLN A 2 31.27 -10.32 37.51
CA GLN A 2 30.07 -9.96 36.75
C GLN A 2 30.20 -8.52 36.27
N THR A 3 29.95 -8.25 35.00
CA THR A 3 29.63 -6.90 34.52
C THR A 3 28.60 -6.97 33.38
N GLN A 4 27.39 -6.50 33.72
CA GLN A 4 26.45 -5.75 32.89
C GLN A 4 25.76 -6.46 31.70
N HIS A 5 24.67 -7.15 32.04
CA HIS A 5 23.51 -7.42 31.18
C HIS A 5 22.26 -6.79 31.82
N GLY A 6 22.29 -5.48 32.02
CA GLY A 6 21.16 -4.72 32.55
C GLY A 6 21.25 -3.30 32.05
N ASP A 7 20.42 -2.98 31.05
CA ASP A 7 19.81 -1.66 30.80
C ASP A 7 19.21 -1.57 29.38
N LEU A 8 18.29 -2.49 29.04
CA LEU A 8 17.38 -2.33 27.88
C LEU A 8 15.90 -2.28 28.29
N LEU A 9 15.59 -2.25 29.59
CA LEU A 9 14.21 -2.22 30.13
C LEU A 9 13.81 -0.87 30.72
N ALA A 10 14.39 0.23 30.23
CA ALA A 10 14.01 1.58 30.62
C ALA A 10 13.40 2.38 29.46
N GLU A 11 12.59 1.74 28.60
CA GLU A 11 11.63 2.51 27.79
C GLU A 11 10.50 2.98 28.71
N THR A 12 10.57 4.26 29.07
CA THR A 12 9.66 5.00 29.95
C THR A 12 8.18 4.60 29.82
N PRO A 13 7.47 4.27 30.92
CA PRO A 13 6.04 3.92 30.92
C PRO A 13 5.09 5.09 30.57
N GLN A 14 5.63 6.28 30.25
CA GLN A 14 4.86 7.49 29.96
C GLN A 14 4.36 7.60 28.50
N ARG A 15 4.88 6.81 27.54
CA ARG A 15 4.43 6.86 26.13
C ARG A 15 3.26 5.93 25.80
N LEU A 16 3.00 4.95 26.67
CA LEU A 16 1.98 3.92 26.49
C LEU A 16 0.53 4.48 26.40
N PRO A 17 0.12 5.46 27.22
CA PRO A 17 -1.23 6.06 27.15
C PRO A 17 -1.53 6.81 25.85
N VAL A 18 -0.50 7.46 25.31
CA VAL A 18 -0.62 8.34 24.13
C VAL A 18 -0.74 7.53 22.84
N LEU A 19 -0.13 6.35 22.80
CA LEU A 19 -0.21 5.45 21.65
C LEU A 19 -1.52 4.64 21.65
N LEU A 20 -2.00 4.24 22.84
CA LEU A 20 -3.32 3.63 23.04
C LEU A 20 -4.46 4.56 22.59
N SER A 21 -4.37 5.86 22.90
CA SER A 21 -5.37 6.84 22.50
C SER A 21 -5.36 7.09 20.98
N ALA A 22 -4.20 7.08 20.33
CA ALA A 22 -4.10 7.27 18.88
C ALA A 22 -4.71 6.11 18.07
N PHE A 23 -4.47 4.86 18.47
CA PHE A 23 -5.05 3.67 17.81
C PHE A 23 -6.57 3.60 18.00
N ALA A 24 -7.03 3.85 19.23
CA ALA A 24 -8.46 3.85 19.53
C ALA A 24 -9.19 5.04 18.87
N ALA A 25 -8.57 6.22 18.77
CA ALA A 25 -9.11 7.36 18.02
C ALA A 25 -9.34 7.01 16.53
N GLY A 26 -8.41 6.28 15.91
CA GLY A 26 -8.55 5.82 14.53
C GLY A 26 -9.78 4.93 14.34
N ILE A 27 -9.90 3.87 15.13
CA ILE A 27 -11.02 2.90 15.05
C ILE A 27 -12.37 3.58 15.28
N LEU A 28 -12.45 4.55 16.20
CA LEU A 28 -13.71 5.22 16.51
C LEU A 28 -14.10 6.28 15.48
N LEU A 29 -13.12 6.94 14.87
CA LEU A 29 -13.38 7.74 13.68
C LEU A 29 -13.91 6.84 12.55
N ALA A 30 -13.41 5.60 12.44
CA ALA A 30 -13.85 4.60 11.46
C ALA A 30 -15.33 4.25 11.65
N ILE A 31 -15.68 3.90 12.88
CA ILE A 31 -17.04 3.51 13.28
C ILE A 31 -17.99 4.71 13.17
N SER A 32 -17.55 5.91 13.57
CA SER A 32 -18.37 7.12 13.47
C SER A 32 -18.68 7.52 12.02
N LEU A 33 -17.79 7.22 11.08
CA LEU A 33 -17.98 7.52 9.66
C LEU A 33 -18.78 6.42 8.93
N ASP A 34 -18.66 5.16 9.36
CA ASP A 34 -19.47 4.05 8.83
C ASP A 34 -20.94 4.14 9.26
N LEU A 35 -21.21 4.59 10.49
CA LEU A 35 -22.57 4.77 11.00
C LEU A 35 -23.33 5.94 10.34
N ASP A 36 -22.62 6.92 9.77
CA ASP A 36 -23.21 8.02 8.99
C ASP A 36 -23.79 7.53 7.65
N GLN A 37 -23.33 6.36 7.15
CA GLN A 37 -23.79 5.78 5.88
C GLN A 37 -25.25 5.27 5.88
N GLN A 38 -25.87 5.04 7.05
CA GLN A 38 -27.19 4.40 7.14
C GLN A 38 -28.39 5.38 7.25
N GLY A 39 -28.17 6.69 7.05
CA GLY A 39 -29.27 7.67 6.97
C GLY A 39 -30.01 7.94 8.29
N LEU A 40 -29.46 7.52 9.43
CA LEU A 40 -30.03 7.70 10.78
C LEU A 40 -29.53 8.98 11.46
N ALA A 41 -29.49 10.10 10.73
CA ALA A 41 -28.88 11.38 11.16
C ALA A 41 -29.41 11.90 12.52
N SER A 42 -30.65 11.57 12.91
CA SER A 42 -31.25 12.00 14.19
C SER A 42 -30.94 11.07 15.38
N THR A 43 -30.54 9.82 15.13
CA THR A 43 -30.11 8.87 16.17
C THR A 43 -28.57 8.96 16.39
N LEU A 44 -27.86 9.49 15.39
CA LEU A 44 -26.41 9.64 15.31
C LEU A 44 -25.79 10.64 16.30
N SER A 45 -26.46 11.72 16.71
CA SER A 45 -25.87 12.67 17.68
C SER A 45 -25.77 12.09 19.10
N ARG A 46 -26.63 11.13 19.45
CA ARG A 46 -26.61 10.43 20.74
C ARG A 46 -25.69 9.19 20.72
N ALA A 47 -25.58 8.50 19.59
CA ALA A 47 -24.75 7.30 19.45
C ALA A 47 -23.25 7.60 19.26
N SER A 48 -22.89 8.64 18.50
CA SER A 48 -21.49 9.09 18.36
C SER A 48 -20.94 9.63 19.68
N GLY A 49 -21.76 10.37 20.44
CA GLY A 49 -21.46 10.79 21.81
C GLY A 49 -21.31 9.61 22.78
N ALA A 50 -22.16 8.58 22.67
CA ALA A 50 -22.04 7.36 23.48
C ALA A 50 -20.79 6.56 23.15
N LEU A 51 -20.40 6.45 21.87
CA LEU A 51 -19.18 5.77 21.45
C LEU A 51 -17.92 6.54 21.85
N ALA A 52 -17.93 7.87 21.75
CA ALA A 52 -16.88 8.73 22.28
C ALA A 52 -16.80 8.71 23.83
N ALA A 53 -17.93 8.49 24.52
CA ALA A 53 -17.96 8.30 25.97
C ALA A 53 -17.46 6.91 26.38
N VAL A 54 -17.82 5.85 25.65
CA VAL A 54 -17.26 4.50 25.82
C VAL A 54 -15.75 4.51 25.55
N TYR A 55 -15.30 5.30 24.58
CA TYR A 55 -13.89 5.54 24.29
C TYR A 55 -13.13 6.23 25.41
N LEU A 56 -13.64 7.37 25.90
CA LEU A 56 -13.08 8.04 27.07
C LEU A 56 -13.09 7.10 28.28
N ALA A 57 -14.14 6.31 28.45
CA ALA A 57 -14.23 5.32 29.51
C ALA A 57 -13.19 4.19 29.35
N VAL A 58 -12.95 3.66 28.14
CA VAL A 58 -11.93 2.62 27.90
C VAL A 58 -10.52 3.18 28.07
N ILE A 59 -10.25 4.41 27.61
CA ILE A 59 -8.98 5.10 27.86
C ILE A 59 -8.80 5.33 29.35
N LEU A 60 -9.78 5.91 30.04
CA LEU A 60 -9.75 6.15 31.47
C LEU A 60 -9.61 4.83 32.24
N LEU A 61 -10.33 3.77 31.87
CA LEU A 61 -10.22 2.45 32.49
C LEU A 61 -8.86 1.79 32.22
N SER A 62 -8.26 1.99 31.05
CA SER A 62 -6.92 1.50 30.74
C SER A 62 -5.81 2.28 31.46
N LEU A 63 -6.04 3.57 31.71
CA LEU A 63 -5.18 4.45 32.50
C LEU A 63 -5.29 4.17 34.01
N LEU A 64 -6.50 3.88 34.48
CA LEU A 64 -6.81 3.65 35.90
C LEU A 64 -6.56 2.20 36.32
N SER A 65 -6.74 1.23 35.42
CA SER A 65 -6.54 -0.20 35.71
C SER A 65 -5.15 -0.67 35.30
N ARG A 66 -4.23 -0.70 36.29
CA ARG A 66 -2.90 -1.30 36.15
C ARG A 66 -2.96 -2.75 35.64
N SER A 67 -3.99 -3.51 36.00
CA SER A 67 -4.15 -4.91 35.57
C SER A 67 -4.45 -5.04 34.08
N ILE A 68 -5.32 -4.19 33.53
CA ILE A 68 -5.68 -4.18 32.10
C ILE A 68 -4.49 -3.70 31.27
N SER A 69 -3.82 -2.63 31.70
CA SER A 69 -2.60 -2.12 31.06
C SER A 69 -1.50 -3.19 31.01
N ASN A 70 -1.27 -3.93 32.11
CA ASN A 70 -0.27 -4.99 32.16
C ASN A 70 -0.60 -6.17 31.21
N ARG A 71 -1.89 -6.57 31.11
CA ARG A 71 -2.30 -7.63 30.18
C ARG A 71 -2.13 -7.24 28.72
N LEU A 72 -2.55 -6.03 28.34
CA LEU A 72 -2.38 -5.49 26.98
C LEU A 72 -0.90 -5.40 26.60
N THR A 73 -0.08 -4.90 27.51
CA THR A 73 1.38 -4.83 27.32
C THR A 73 1.97 -6.22 27.13
N GLY A 74 1.53 -7.22 27.90
CA GLY A 74 1.98 -8.61 27.74
C GLY A 74 1.52 -9.30 26.46
N VAL A 75 0.39 -8.88 25.86
CA VAL A 75 -0.04 -9.34 24.53
C VAL A 75 0.81 -8.68 23.45
N LEU A 76 1.00 -7.36 23.54
CA LEU A 76 1.79 -6.60 22.57
C LEU A 76 3.25 -6.99 22.59
N HIS A 77 3.81 -7.31 23.76
CA HIS A 77 5.18 -7.81 23.85
C HIS A 77 5.33 -9.20 23.21
N ARG A 78 4.30 -10.06 23.31
CA ARG A 78 4.28 -11.35 22.60
C ARG A 78 4.19 -11.14 21.09
N LEU A 79 3.35 -10.20 20.65
CA LEU A 79 3.21 -9.84 19.24
C LEU A 79 4.48 -9.20 18.67
N SER A 80 5.10 -8.27 19.40
CA SER A 80 6.35 -7.63 19.00
C SER A 80 7.47 -8.67 18.89
N SER A 81 7.57 -9.60 19.86
CA SER A 81 8.56 -10.68 19.80
C SER A 81 8.29 -11.67 18.68
N TRP A 82 7.01 -11.93 18.36
CA TRP A 82 6.64 -12.82 17.25
C TRP A 82 6.89 -12.18 15.88
N LEU A 83 6.63 -10.86 15.76
CA LEU A 83 6.84 -10.09 14.53
C LEU A 83 8.31 -9.66 14.33
N GLY A 84 9.18 -9.82 15.34
CA GLY A 84 10.57 -9.38 15.27
C GLY A 84 10.75 -7.85 15.22
N ILE A 85 9.73 -7.08 15.59
CA ILE A 85 9.74 -5.60 15.55
C ILE A 85 9.77 -5.01 16.97
N SER A 86 10.18 -3.75 17.08
CA SER A 86 10.17 -3.04 18.37
C SER A 86 8.74 -2.91 18.91
N LEU A 87 8.61 -2.75 20.25
CA LEU A 87 7.31 -2.49 20.87
C LEU A 87 6.68 -1.20 20.31
N THR A 88 7.50 -0.16 20.11
CA THR A 88 7.08 1.08 19.46
C THR A 88 6.64 0.85 18.00
N GLY A 89 7.38 0.03 17.24
CA GLY A 89 7.02 -0.34 15.87
C GLY A 89 5.69 -1.10 15.79
N THR A 90 5.42 -1.98 16.76
CA THR A 90 4.15 -2.70 16.89
C THR A 90 2.98 -1.73 17.07
N TRP A 91 3.14 -0.71 17.91
CA TRP A 91 2.12 0.33 18.07
C TRP A 91 1.88 1.11 16.78
N VAL A 92 2.96 1.59 16.16
CA VAL A 92 2.89 2.36 14.92
C VAL A 92 2.22 1.54 13.81
N LEU A 93 2.51 0.24 13.72
CA LEU A 93 1.87 -0.69 12.80
C LEU A 93 0.36 -0.76 13.01
N PHE A 94 -0.09 -1.02 14.24
CA PHE A 94 -1.52 -1.12 14.53
C PHE A 94 -2.24 0.22 14.33
N SER A 95 -1.65 1.34 14.75
CA SER A 95 -2.15 2.69 14.43
C SER A 95 -2.30 2.89 12.92
N GLY A 96 -1.36 2.39 12.12
CA GLY A 96 -1.44 2.41 10.67
C GLY A 96 -2.62 1.62 10.12
N ILE A 97 -2.79 0.36 10.55
CA ILE A 97 -3.92 -0.49 10.18
C ILE A 97 -5.25 0.18 10.54
N GLY A 98 -5.34 0.78 11.73
CA GLY A 98 -6.50 1.56 12.17
C GLY A 98 -6.81 2.70 11.21
N CYS A 99 -5.82 3.54 10.90
CA CYS A 99 -5.98 4.67 9.97
C CYS A 99 -6.40 4.21 8.56
N THR A 100 -5.84 3.11 8.05
CA THR A 100 -6.22 2.54 6.75
C THR A 100 -7.67 2.04 6.73
N ALA A 101 -8.11 1.34 7.78
CA ALA A 101 -9.49 0.87 7.91
C ALA A 101 -10.46 2.05 7.97
N THR A 102 -10.14 3.07 8.77
CA THR A 102 -10.88 4.33 8.87
C THR A 102 -10.96 5.05 7.54
N GLY A 103 -9.84 5.21 6.84
CA GLY A 103 -9.82 5.85 5.53
C GLY A 103 -10.71 5.14 4.53
N SER A 104 -10.73 3.80 4.57
CA SER A 104 -11.55 2.97 3.67
C SER A 104 -13.05 3.10 3.98
N LEU A 105 -13.44 3.06 5.27
CA LEU A 105 -14.83 3.26 5.68
C LEU A 105 -15.31 4.69 5.39
N ALA A 106 -14.44 5.68 5.60
CA ALA A 106 -14.68 7.09 5.30
C ALA A 106 -14.85 7.37 3.80
N ALA A 107 -14.30 6.52 2.93
CA ALA A 107 -14.44 6.67 1.50
C ALA A 107 -15.84 6.24 1.02
N GLY A 108 -16.39 5.19 1.61
CA GLY A 108 -17.61 4.52 1.13
C GLY A 108 -17.39 3.71 -0.15
N GLY A 109 -18.43 3.00 -0.59
CA GLY A 109 -18.36 2.12 -1.77
C GLY A 109 -18.72 2.78 -3.11
N GLY A 110 -19.26 4.00 -3.08
CA GLY A 110 -19.75 4.70 -4.27
C GLY A 110 -18.66 5.39 -5.11
N PRO A 111 -19.03 5.94 -6.28
CA PRO A 111 -18.11 6.71 -7.13
C PRO A 111 -17.67 8.04 -6.50
N ARG A 112 -18.45 8.54 -5.54
CA ARG A 112 -18.15 9.76 -4.78
C ARG A 112 -17.66 9.42 -3.39
N VAL A 113 -16.62 10.11 -2.96
CA VAL A 113 -16.07 9.99 -1.63
C VAL A 113 -17.05 10.57 -0.61
N LEU A 114 -17.35 9.83 0.45
CA LEU A 114 -18.24 10.33 1.50
C LEU A 114 -17.55 11.39 2.36
N ASN A 115 -16.28 11.17 2.71
CA ASN A 115 -15.49 12.09 3.50
C ASN A 115 -14.11 12.32 2.87
N GLN A 116 -13.74 13.59 2.67
CA GLN A 116 -12.46 14.01 2.11
C GLN A 116 -11.25 13.59 2.96
N LEU A 117 -11.44 13.26 4.24
CA LEU A 117 -10.40 12.72 5.12
C LEU A 117 -10.01 11.27 4.80
N SER A 118 -10.80 10.56 3.99
CA SER A 118 -10.55 9.16 3.62
C SER A 118 -9.15 8.94 3.03
N LEU A 119 -8.78 9.70 2.01
CA LEU A 119 -7.50 9.58 1.32
C LEU A 119 -6.32 9.96 2.22
N PRO A 120 -6.31 11.11 2.93
CA PRO A 120 -5.26 11.42 3.91
C PRO A 120 -5.08 10.35 4.99
N LEU A 121 -6.18 9.80 5.54
CA LEU A 121 -6.13 8.75 6.57
C LEU A 121 -5.58 7.44 6.01
N TRP A 122 -5.97 7.08 4.78
CA TRP A 122 -5.45 5.90 4.11
C TRP A 122 -3.95 6.03 3.83
N ILE A 123 -3.49 7.17 3.31
CA ILE A 123 -2.06 7.46 3.08
C ILE A 123 -1.28 7.42 4.39
N LEU A 124 -1.79 8.08 5.45
CA LEU A 124 -1.18 8.06 6.78
C LEU A 124 -1.08 6.62 7.29
N GLY A 125 -2.13 5.82 7.12
CA GLY A 125 -2.15 4.42 7.50
C GLY A 125 -1.07 3.60 6.82
N VAL A 126 -0.93 3.73 5.49
CA VAL A 126 0.13 3.08 4.71
C VAL A 126 1.52 3.50 5.21
N VAL A 127 1.75 4.80 5.43
CA VAL A 127 3.04 5.32 5.93
C VAL A 127 3.36 4.73 7.30
N LEU A 128 2.39 4.73 8.22
CA LEU A 128 2.58 4.17 9.56
C LEU A 128 2.84 2.66 9.52
N VAL A 129 2.13 1.89 8.68
CA VAL A 129 2.43 0.46 8.49
C VAL A 129 3.89 0.26 8.05
N VAL A 130 4.34 1.01 7.05
CA VAL A 130 5.73 0.92 6.55
C VAL A 130 6.75 1.32 7.63
N LEU A 131 6.46 2.34 8.44
CA LEU A 131 7.34 2.77 9.53
C LEU A 131 7.36 1.75 10.69
N GLY A 132 6.22 1.15 11.01
CA GLY A 132 6.06 0.18 12.09
C GLY A 132 6.75 -1.16 11.79
N LEU A 133 6.86 -1.53 10.51
CA LEU A 133 7.56 -2.74 10.05
C LEU A 133 9.07 -2.60 9.94
N ARG A 134 9.67 -1.44 10.26
CA ARG A 134 11.12 -1.28 10.19
C ARG A 134 11.80 -2.08 11.31
N SER A 135 12.44 -3.18 10.92
CA SER A 135 13.29 -3.99 11.79
C SER A 135 14.51 -3.22 12.32
N ILE A 136 15.01 -3.63 13.49
CA ILE A 136 16.19 -3.06 14.16
C ILE A 136 17.50 -3.52 13.49
N GLU A 137 17.46 -4.55 12.65
CA GLU A 137 18.68 -5.15 12.13
C GLU A 137 19.36 -4.28 11.06
N PRO A 138 20.69 -4.08 11.17
CA PRO A 138 21.44 -3.29 10.22
C PRO A 138 21.45 -3.98 8.85
N THR A 139 20.98 -3.24 7.85
CA THR A 139 21.02 -3.66 6.45
C THR A 139 22.45 -4.02 6.06
N SER A 140 22.62 -5.23 5.52
CA SER A 140 23.89 -5.70 4.98
C SER A 140 24.42 -4.68 3.96
N ARG A 141 25.72 -4.38 4.03
CA ARG A 141 26.38 -3.48 3.07
C ARG A 141 26.23 -4.07 1.68
N GLU A 142 25.45 -3.42 0.83
CA GLU A 142 25.42 -3.75 -0.58
C GLU A 142 26.82 -3.57 -1.16
N THR A 143 27.31 -4.60 -1.84
CA THR A 143 28.50 -4.46 -2.67
C THR A 143 28.19 -3.47 -3.80
N SER A 144 29.18 -2.66 -4.21
CA SER A 144 29.03 -1.70 -5.31
C SER A 144 28.89 -2.41 -6.67
N ALA A 145 27.97 -1.96 -7.52
CA ALA A 145 27.77 -2.50 -8.87
C ALA A 145 28.90 -2.07 -9.81
N SER A 146 29.34 -2.96 -10.71
CA SER A 146 30.29 -2.54 -11.75
C SER A 146 29.58 -1.70 -12.81
N SER A 147 30.30 -0.78 -13.45
CA SER A 147 29.74 0.07 -14.51
C SER A 147 29.12 -0.76 -15.64
N THR A 148 29.70 -1.92 -15.98
CA THR A 148 29.16 -2.85 -16.96
C THR A 148 27.81 -3.45 -16.53
N GLN A 149 27.65 -3.80 -15.25
CA GLN A 149 26.38 -4.32 -14.73
C GLN A 149 25.29 -3.25 -14.73
N ILE A 150 25.64 -2.02 -14.40
CA ILE A 150 24.72 -0.88 -14.46
C ILE A 150 24.29 -0.63 -15.89
N LEU A 151 25.23 -0.59 -16.84
CA LEU A 151 24.93 -0.43 -18.26
C LEU A 151 24.03 -1.55 -18.78
N ALA A 152 24.33 -2.81 -18.43
CA ALA A 152 23.50 -3.95 -18.81
C ALA A 152 22.07 -3.82 -18.27
N LEU A 153 21.90 -3.42 -17.02
CA LEU A 153 20.59 -3.20 -16.42
C LEU A 153 19.82 -2.08 -17.13
N ILE A 154 20.48 -0.96 -17.43
CA ILE A 154 19.89 0.16 -18.18
C ILE A 154 19.40 -0.34 -19.54
N LEU A 155 20.24 -1.07 -20.29
CA LEU A 155 19.89 -1.61 -21.60
C LEU A 155 18.70 -2.59 -21.52
N ILE A 156 18.67 -3.46 -20.51
CA ILE A 156 17.56 -4.40 -20.28
C ILE A 156 16.24 -3.65 -20.00
N ILE A 157 16.27 -2.64 -19.12
CA ILE A 157 15.09 -1.84 -18.78
C ILE A 157 14.64 -1.01 -19.99
N SER A 158 15.56 -0.39 -20.72
CA SER A 158 15.27 0.37 -21.93
C SER A 158 14.68 -0.50 -23.04
N LEU A 159 15.22 -1.71 -23.26
CA LEU A 159 14.63 -2.68 -24.18
C LEU A 159 13.23 -3.09 -23.73
N GLY A 160 13.06 -3.39 -22.44
CA GLY A 160 11.76 -3.74 -21.86
C GLY A 160 10.72 -2.63 -22.03
N TRP A 161 11.11 -1.38 -21.79
CA TRP A 161 10.28 -0.20 -22.02
C TRP A 161 9.89 -0.06 -23.49
N TYR A 162 10.87 -0.13 -24.40
CA TYR A 162 10.64 -0.02 -25.83
C TYR A 162 9.65 -1.07 -26.33
N LEU A 163 9.85 -2.35 -26.00
CA LEU A 163 8.95 -3.44 -26.39
C LEU A 163 7.52 -3.28 -25.86
N ARG A 164 7.34 -2.55 -24.75
CA ARG A 164 6.03 -2.32 -24.11
C ARG A 164 5.35 -1.03 -24.56
N THR A 165 6.06 -0.13 -25.25
CA THR A 165 5.53 1.21 -25.58
C THR A 165 5.51 1.52 -27.07
N VAL A 166 6.33 0.84 -27.89
CA VAL A 166 6.29 0.99 -29.35
C VAL A 166 4.90 0.63 -29.85
N ASP A 167 4.26 1.50 -30.65
CA ASP A 167 2.93 1.28 -31.24
C ASP A 167 1.84 0.88 -30.22
N LEU A 168 1.90 1.40 -29.00
CA LEU A 168 0.98 1.00 -27.92
C LEU A 168 -0.50 1.31 -28.23
N GLU A 169 -0.75 2.32 -29.07
CA GLU A 169 -2.10 2.69 -29.52
C GLU A 169 -2.70 1.65 -30.48
N THR A 170 -1.89 1.08 -31.37
CA THR A 170 -2.35 0.20 -32.45
C THR A 170 -2.06 -1.28 -32.19
N MET A 171 -1.18 -1.61 -31.24
CA MET A 171 -0.83 -2.98 -30.87
C MET A 171 -0.93 -3.20 -29.35
N PRO A 172 -1.70 -4.21 -28.89
CA PRO A 172 -2.52 -5.15 -29.68
C PRO A 172 -3.66 -4.47 -30.44
N TYR A 173 -3.98 -5.01 -31.63
CA TYR A 173 -4.96 -4.44 -32.56
C TYR A 173 -6.38 -4.37 -31.97
N VAL A 174 -6.76 -5.39 -31.22
CA VAL A 174 -8.07 -5.45 -30.58
C VAL A 174 -8.01 -4.67 -29.28
N LEU A 175 -8.87 -3.65 -29.16
CA LEU A 175 -9.24 -3.06 -27.87
C LEU A 175 -10.35 -3.92 -27.28
N SER A 176 -10.07 -4.61 -26.18
CA SER A 176 -11.08 -5.47 -25.56
C SER A 176 -12.21 -4.66 -24.91
N GLY A 177 -13.38 -5.27 -24.73
CA GLY A 177 -14.50 -4.66 -24.02
C GLY A 177 -14.14 -4.32 -22.56
N ASP A 178 -13.25 -5.09 -21.95
CA ASP A 178 -12.74 -4.88 -20.60
C ASP A 178 -11.81 -3.65 -20.55
N GLU A 179 -10.87 -3.50 -21.50
CA GLU A 179 -10.02 -2.31 -21.62
C GLU A 179 -10.86 -1.04 -21.86
N GLY A 180 -11.85 -1.15 -22.75
CA GLY A 180 -12.79 -0.06 -23.04
C GLY A 180 -13.56 0.36 -21.78
N SER A 181 -14.09 -0.62 -21.04
CA SER A 181 -14.84 -0.39 -19.80
C SER A 181 -13.96 0.23 -18.71
N ALA A 182 -12.72 -0.25 -18.54
CA ALA A 182 -11.74 0.34 -17.65
C ALA A 182 -11.40 1.79 -18.04
N GLY A 183 -11.24 2.06 -19.33
CA GLY A 183 -11.01 3.39 -19.86
C GLY A 183 -12.19 4.34 -19.66
N LEU A 184 -13.43 3.85 -19.74
CA LEU A 184 -14.64 4.64 -19.44
C LEU A 184 -14.69 5.04 -17.96
N VAL A 185 -14.42 4.11 -17.05
CA VAL A 185 -14.38 4.43 -15.61
C VAL A 185 -13.20 5.35 -15.27
N GLY A 186 -12.06 5.21 -15.95
CA GLY A 186 -10.95 6.16 -15.83
C GLY A 186 -11.37 7.57 -16.26
N TRP A 187 -12.17 7.67 -17.32
CA TRP A 187 -12.66 8.95 -17.83
C TRP A 187 -13.63 9.64 -16.86
N GLU A 188 -14.39 8.89 -16.05
CA GLU A 188 -15.25 9.46 -14.98
C GLU A 188 -14.45 10.32 -13.99
N PHE A 189 -13.18 9.98 -13.72
CA PHE A 189 -12.29 10.80 -12.88
C PHE A 189 -11.88 12.10 -13.59
N VAL A 190 -11.70 12.08 -14.91
CA VAL A 190 -11.36 13.27 -15.71
C VAL A 190 -12.55 14.22 -15.77
N GLU A 191 -13.76 13.69 -15.98
CA GLU A 191 -15.00 14.47 -15.97
C GLU A 191 -15.41 14.92 -14.56
N GLY A 192 -14.74 14.41 -13.53
CA GLY A 192 -15.03 14.69 -12.15
C GLY A 192 -16.39 14.16 -11.71
N THR A 193 -16.96 13.15 -12.40
CA THR A 193 -18.17 12.41 -11.99
C THR A 193 -17.85 11.35 -10.95
N ARG A 194 -16.59 10.94 -10.87
CA ARG A 194 -16.00 10.07 -9.85
C ARG A 194 -14.80 10.77 -9.18
N ASP A 195 -14.70 10.64 -7.87
CA ASP A 195 -13.56 11.15 -7.07
C ASP A 195 -13.12 10.17 -5.96
N ASN A 196 -13.79 9.04 -5.80
CA ASN A 196 -13.45 8.04 -4.80
C ASN A 196 -12.37 7.05 -5.30
N LEU A 197 -11.14 7.21 -4.82
CA LEU A 197 -10.01 6.32 -5.14
C LEU A 197 -10.07 4.96 -4.39
N LEU A 198 -10.75 4.91 -3.25
CA LEU A 198 -10.83 3.72 -2.38
C LEU A 198 -12.13 2.93 -2.59
N GLY A 199 -13.02 3.41 -3.46
CA GLY A 199 -14.26 2.75 -3.84
C GLY A 199 -14.05 1.65 -4.88
N LEU A 200 -15.17 1.18 -5.44
CA LEU A 200 -15.18 0.16 -6.49
C LEU A 200 -15.58 0.79 -7.83
N GLY A 201 -15.01 0.26 -8.91
CA GLY A 201 -15.36 0.62 -10.28
C GLY A 201 -15.98 -0.54 -11.04
N TRP A 202 -15.78 -0.55 -12.36
CA TRP A 202 -16.28 -1.60 -13.24
C TRP A 202 -15.83 -2.99 -12.75
N PHE A 203 -16.74 -3.96 -12.82
CA PHE A 203 -16.53 -5.34 -12.36
C PHE A 203 -16.09 -5.47 -10.89
N SER A 204 -16.47 -4.49 -10.05
CA SER A 204 -16.07 -4.43 -8.64
C SER A 204 -14.55 -4.38 -8.42
N PHE A 205 -13.79 -3.92 -9.41
CA PHE A 205 -12.35 -3.72 -9.25
C PHE A 205 -12.05 -2.44 -8.44
N PRO A 206 -10.90 -2.40 -7.72
CA PRO A 206 -10.50 -1.23 -6.95
C PRO A 206 -10.37 0.03 -7.82
N ALA A 207 -10.99 1.12 -7.38
CA ALA A 207 -11.07 2.36 -8.17
C ALA A 207 -9.72 3.03 -8.43
N LEU A 208 -8.73 2.78 -7.56
CA LEU A 208 -7.36 3.29 -7.69
C LEU A 208 -6.74 2.96 -9.06
N TYR A 209 -7.04 1.79 -9.62
CA TYR A 209 -6.55 1.41 -10.94
C TYR A 209 -7.10 2.32 -12.04
N PHE A 210 -8.40 2.59 -12.04
CA PHE A 210 -9.03 3.46 -13.03
C PHE A 210 -8.57 4.92 -12.89
N TRP A 211 -8.32 5.37 -11.66
CA TRP A 211 -7.69 6.67 -11.41
C TRP A 211 -6.28 6.77 -12.01
N LEU A 212 -5.48 5.70 -11.98
CA LEU A 212 -4.19 5.70 -12.70
C LEU A 212 -4.38 5.88 -14.21
N LEU A 213 -5.39 5.22 -14.80
CA LEU A 213 -5.71 5.42 -16.22
C LEU A 213 -6.11 6.87 -16.52
N SER A 214 -6.84 7.50 -15.62
CA SER A 214 -7.28 8.89 -15.76
C SER A 214 -6.11 9.88 -15.83
N LEU A 215 -4.97 9.57 -15.19
CA LEU A 215 -3.74 10.37 -15.32
C LEU A 215 -3.18 10.34 -16.75
N GLY A 216 -3.27 9.19 -17.43
CA GLY A 216 -2.87 9.09 -18.83
C GLY A 216 -3.86 9.85 -19.71
N GLN A 217 -5.14 9.70 -19.42
CA GLN A 217 -6.22 10.32 -20.19
C GLN A 217 -6.26 11.85 -20.04
N SER A 218 -5.85 12.40 -18.90
CA SER A 218 -5.76 13.85 -18.71
C SER A 218 -4.64 14.49 -19.53
N ILE A 219 -3.58 13.74 -19.86
CA ILE A 219 -2.43 14.21 -20.63
C ILE A 219 -2.61 13.93 -22.13
N PHE A 220 -3.01 12.71 -22.48
CA PHE A 220 -3.07 12.22 -23.87
C PHE A 220 -4.49 12.12 -24.42
N GLY A 221 -5.48 12.66 -23.69
CA GLY A 221 -6.88 12.62 -24.07
C GLY A 221 -7.48 11.20 -24.02
N ARG A 222 -8.67 11.07 -24.60
CA ARG A 222 -9.42 9.82 -24.64
C ARG A 222 -8.90 8.89 -25.74
N SER A 223 -7.73 8.29 -25.51
CA SER A 223 -7.03 7.42 -26.46
C SER A 223 -6.71 6.04 -25.87
N VAL A 224 -6.46 5.06 -26.74
CA VAL A 224 -6.00 3.72 -26.35
C VAL A 224 -4.60 3.77 -25.74
N TYR A 225 -3.75 4.65 -26.26
CA TYR A 225 -2.43 4.92 -25.69
C TYR A 225 -2.51 5.32 -24.21
N ALA A 226 -3.41 6.26 -23.89
CA ALA A 226 -3.58 6.78 -22.53
C ALA A 226 -3.86 5.68 -21.50
N ILE A 227 -4.74 4.74 -21.83
CA ILE A 227 -5.16 3.67 -20.90
C ILE A 227 -4.15 2.51 -20.84
N ARG A 228 -3.34 2.30 -21.88
CA ARG A 228 -2.33 1.22 -21.89
C ARG A 228 -0.99 1.65 -21.29
N LEU A 229 -0.71 2.96 -21.23
CA LEU A 229 0.56 3.50 -20.76
C LEU A 229 0.95 3.00 -19.36
N PHE A 230 -0.01 2.98 -18.42
CA PHE A 230 0.26 2.57 -17.04
C PHE A 230 0.54 1.07 -16.92
N SER A 231 -0.04 0.23 -17.78
CA SER A 231 0.34 -1.18 -17.88
C SER A 231 1.77 -1.36 -18.39
N ALA A 232 2.18 -0.54 -19.37
CA ALA A 232 3.55 -0.57 -19.90
C ALA A 232 4.58 -0.13 -18.85
N ILE A 233 4.24 0.90 -18.06
CA ILE A 233 5.04 1.35 -16.91
C ILE A 233 5.14 0.24 -15.87
N ALA A 234 4.02 -0.32 -15.41
CA ALA A 234 4.01 -1.40 -14.42
C ALA A 234 4.81 -2.62 -14.90
N GLY A 235 4.64 -3.00 -16.17
CA GLY A 235 5.37 -4.09 -16.77
C GLY A 235 6.88 -3.84 -16.83
N THR A 236 7.30 -2.60 -17.05
CA THR A 236 8.72 -2.20 -17.06
C THR A 236 9.31 -2.15 -15.64
N LEU A 237 8.54 -1.64 -14.66
CA LEU A 237 8.93 -1.65 -13.25
C LEU A 237 9.10 -3.09 -12.71
N THR A 238 8.29 -4.03 -13.20
CA THR A 238 8.42 -5.45 -12.85
C THR A 238 9.78 -6.02 -13.26
N ILE A 239 10.38 -5.54 -14.37
CA ILE A 239 11.75 -5.93 -14.77
C ILE A 239 12.77 -5.50 -13.73
N ALA A 240 12.68 -4.24 -13.27
CA ALA A 240 13.57 -3.70 -12.25
C ALA A 240 13.41 -4.44 -10.91
N ALA A 241 12.17 -4.71 -10.51
CA ALA A 241 11.87 -5.51 -9.31
C ALA A 241 12.41 -6.94 -9.43
N THR A 242 12.29 -7.57 -10.60
CA THR A 242 12.81 -8.92 -10.88
C THR A 242 14.33 -8.96 -10.81
N TYR A 243 15.01 -7.99 -11.39
CA TYR A 243 16.46 -7.84 -11.23
C TYR A 243 16.84 -7.72 -9.76
N TRP A 244 16.16 -6.83 -9.02
CA TRP A 244 16.47 -6.57 -7.61
C TRP A 244 16.23 -7.82 -6.74
N GLY A 245 15.08 -8.47 -6.89
CA GLY A 245 14.75 -9.71 -6.19
C GLY A 245 15.71 -10.85 -6.54
N GLY A 246 16.05 -11.04 -7.82
CA GLY A 246 17.02 -12.06 -8.24
C GLY A 246 18.45 -11.78 -7.75
N LYS A 247 18.85 -10.50 -7.71
CA LYS A 247 20.12 -10.06 -7.11
C LYS A 247 20.16 -10.40 -5.62
N LEU A 248 19.06 -10.16 -4.91
CA LEU A 248 18.97 -10.33 -3.47
C LEU A 248 18.93 -11.81 -3.07
N LEU A 249 18.13 -12.62 -3.76
CA LEU A 249 17.94 -14.05 -3.47
C LEU A 249 19.14 -14.91 -3.88
N PHE A 250 19.85 -14.49 -4.93
CA PHE A 250 20.94 -15.28 -5.50
C PHE A 250 22.19 -14.40 -5.68
N ASN A 251 22.34 -13.77 -6.84
CA ASN A 251 23.44 -12.90 -7.17
C ASN A 251 23.07 -12.00 -8.35
N ARG A 252 23.92 -11.01 -8.64
CA ARG A 252 23.66 -10.02 -9.70
C ARG A 252 23.51 -10.62 -11.10
N ASN A 253 24.25 -11.68 -11.42
CA ASN A 253 24.16 -12.30 -12.74
C ASN A 253 22.80 -12.98 -12.90
N VAL A 254 22.33 -13.69 -11.88
CA VAL A 254 20.98 -14.26 -11.85
C VAL A 254 19.92 -13.17 -11.95
N GLY A 255 20.08 -12.06 -11.22
CA GLY A 255 19.19 -10.90 -11.35
C GLY A 255 19.15 -10.32 -12.77
N LEU A 256 20.31 -10.13 -13.41
CA LEU A 256 20.38 -9.62 -14.78
C LEU A 256 19.75 -10.60 -15.78
N MET A 257 20.02 -11.90 -15.64
CA MET A 257 19.44 -12.93 -16.50
C MET A 257 17.92 -13.01 -16.34
N ALA A 258 17.41 -12.95 -15.11
CA ALA A 258 15.98 -12.96 -14.82
C ALA A 258 15.29 -11.69 -15.35
N GLY A 259 15.91 -10.51 -15.17
CA GLY A 259 15.42 -9.25 -15.73
C GLY A 259 15.42 -9.26 -17.26
N ALA A 260 16.49 -9.75 -17.90
CA ALA A 260 16.57 -9.88 -19.35
C ALA A 260 15.50 -10.84 -19.89
N TRP A 261 15.32 -11.99 -19.24
CA TRP A 261 14.29 -12.95 -19.60
C TRP A 261 12.90 -12.31 -19.54
N LEU A 262 12.56 -11.63 -18.43
CA LEU A 262 11.26 -10.98 -18.28
C LEU A 262 11.06 -9.80 -19.25
N ALA A 263 12.13 -9.07 -19.56
CA ALA A 263 12.08 -7.98 -20.51
C ALA A 263 11.58 -8.44 -21.89
N THR A 264 11.97 -9.64 -22.31
CA THR A 264 11.62 -10.23 -23.61
C THR A 264 10.55 -11.33 -23.56
N LEU A 265 10.07 -11.70 -22.36
CA LEU A 265 9.09 -12.78 -22.20
C LEU A 265 7.76 -12.37 -22.86
N HIS A 266 7.42 -13.04 -23.96
CA HIS A 266 6.27 -12.70 -24.80
C HIS A 266 4.96 -12.50 -24.03
N MET A 267 4.61 -13.41 -23.11
CA MET A 267 3.38 -13.29 -22.30
C MET A 267 3.38 -12.01 -21.46
N HIS A 268 4.49 -11.73 -20.80
CA HIS A 268 4.58 -10.56 -19.95
C HIS A 268 4.57 -9.27 -20.78
N VAL A 269 5.26 -9.25 -21.93
CA VAL A 269 5.21 -8.10 -22.86
C VAL A 269 3.78 -7.87 -23.35
N PHE A 270 3.06 -8.93 -23.77
CA PHE A 270 1.68 -8.82 -24.24
C PHE A 270 0.76 -8.22 -23.16
N PHE A 271 0.74 -8.78 -21.94
CA PHE A 271 -0.10 -8.26 -20.87
C PHE A 271 0.34 -6.88 -20.36
N SER A 272 1.62 -6.52 -20.50
CA SER A 272 2.08 -5.16 -20.22
C SER A 272 1.60 -4.13 -21.26
N ARG A 273 1.05 -4.58 -22.39
CA ARG A 273 0.52 -3.71 -23.44
C ARG A 273 -1.00 -3.66 -23.47
N VAL A 274 -1.66 -4.28 -22.51
CA VAL A 274 -3.12 -4.33 -22.38
C VAL A 274 -3.50 -3.60 -21.10
N ALA A 275 -4.56 -2.78 -21.12
CA ALA A 275 -5.03 -2.00 -19.99
C ALA A 275 -5.77 -2.88 -18.95
N TYR A 276 -5.07 -3.84 -18.35
CA TYR A 276 -5.53 -4.65 -17.23
C TYR A 276 -4.76 -4.36 -15.94
N ASN A 277 -5.45 -4.43 -14.81
CA ASN A 277 -4.89 -4.16 -13.49
C ASN A 277 -3.92 -5.24 -12.99
N ASN A 278 -4.06 -6.48 -13.46
CA ASN A 278 -3.28 -7.63 -13.01
C ASN A 278 -1.78 -7.55 -13.34
N VAL A 279 -1.35 -6.71 -14.29
CA VAL A 279 0.08 -6.52 -14.58
C VAL A 279 0.84 -5.94 -13.38
N PHE A 280 0.15 -5.20 -12.50
CA PHE A 280 0.74 -4.66 -11.27
C PHE A 280 1.05 -5.74 -10.24
N ASP A 281 0.35 -6.88 -10.28
CA ASP A 281 0.52 -7.97 -9.31
C ASP A 281 1.93 -8.53 -9.37
N GLY A 282 2.49 -8.69 -10.58
CA GLY A 282 3.86 -9.16 -10.77
C GLY A 282 4.89 -8.24 -10.10
N PHE A 283 4.72 -6.93 -10.23
CA PHE A 283 5.59 -5.94 -9.59
C PHE A 283 5.52 -6.03 -8.05
N PHE A 284 4.31 -5.96 -7.49
CA PHE A 284 4.13 -5.96 -6.04
C PHE A 284 4.49 -7.30 -5.40
N LEU A 285 4.21 -8.42 -6.06
CA LEU A 285 4.56 -9.75 -5.56
C LEU A 285 6.08 -9.92 -5.45
N ILE A 286 6.84 -9.56 -6.49
CA ILE A 286 8.29 -9.69 -6.47
C ILE A 286 8.89 -8.73 -5.44
N LEU A 287 8.37 -7.50 -5.35
CA LEU A 287 8.80 -6.54 -4.35
C LEU A 287 8.54 -7.05 -2.93
N ALA A 288 7.37 -7.63 -2.67
CA ALA A 288 7.00 -8.20 -1.38
C ALA A 288 7.91 -9.37 -1.01
N ILE A 289 8.17 -10.30 -1.94
CA ILE A 289 9.09 -11.43 -1.71
C ILE A 289 10.51 -10.93 -1.44
N ALA A 290 10.99 -9.97 -2.23
CA ALA A 290 12.33 -9.41 -2.06
C ALA A 290 12.46 -8.67 -0.72
N LEU A 291 11.47 -7.87 -0.33
CA LEU A 291 11.47 -7.20 0.97
C LEU A 291 11.39 -8.21 2.12
N LEU A 292 10.53 -9.23 2.01
CA LEU A 292 10.43 -10.30 3.01
C LEU A 292 11.74 -11.05 3.20
N TYR A 293 12.45 -11.35 2.11
CA TYR A 293 13.75 -12.00 2.17
C TYR A 293 14.84 -11.07 2.75
N ARG A 294 14.72 -9.76 2.53
CA ARG A 294 15.68 -8.77 3.04
C ARG A 294 15.61 -8.63 4.57
N GLY A 295 14.44 -8.82 5.17
CA GLY A 295 14.16 -8.53 6.58
C GLY A 295 13.49 -7.18 6.77
#